data_AF-A0A9W9HKT2-F1
#
_entry.id   AF-A0A9W9HKT2-F1
#
_cell.length_a   1.000
_cell.length_b   1.000
_cell.length_c   1.000
_cell.angle_alpha   90.00
_cell.angle_beta   90.00
_cell.angle_gamma   90.00
#
_symmetry.space_group_name_H-M   'P 1'
#
loop_
_entity.id
_entity.type
_entity.pdbx_description
1 polymer ?
#
loop_
_entity_poly.entity_id
_entity_poly.type
_entity_poly.pdbx_seq_one_letter_code
_entity_poly.pdbx_strand_id
1 'polypeptide(L)'
;MSLPSLSESNFRNYRSAYLFDLLPTSGQAARGRDDVSASKVRVDPFQKISHKNVVNLREVFLAEDAAFFVYDEWDVPLEDIWRRSVTFRLGEVGIACICKGILEGLKYVHDVLDLYHGALNLDNIFITDNGDVKLAHIGDSMTLEPNPQGKTEDIQALGHIVHILLGPEHEGGMRGVLGYLAYDFTKIPPNTTAEDLLQV
;
A
#
# COMPACT_ATOMS: atom_id res chain seq x y z
N MET A 1 -5.02 -26.46 2.71
CA MET A 1 -6.48 -26.21 2.68
C MET A 1 -6.66 -25.12 1.64
N SER A 2 -7.12 -25.49 0.45
CA SER A 2 -7.02 -24.66 -0.76
C SER A 2 -8.22 -23.72 -0.87
N LEU A 3 -7.96 -22.44 -1.19
CA LEU A 3 -9.02 -21.46 -1.49
C LEU A 3 -9.81 -21.89 -2.74
N PRO A 4 -11.14 -21.64 -2.80
CA PRO A 4 -11.93 -21.96 -3.99
C PRO A 4 -11.53 -21.03 -5.15
N SER A 5 -11.41 -21.61 -6.34
CA SER A 5 -11.14 -20.90 -7.59
C SER A 5 -12.27 -19.92 -7.93
N LEU A 6 -11.92 -18.64 -7.99
CA LEU A 6 -12.69 -17.63 -8.71
C LEU A 6 -12.47 -17.87 -10.21
N SER A 7 -13.39 -18.57 -10.87
CA SER A 7 -13.40 -18.71 -12.34
C SER A 7 -14.59 -17.94 -12.91
N GLU A 8 -14.52 -17.31 -14.07
CA GLU A 8 -13.46 -17.08 -15.05
C GLU A 8 -14.07 -16.01 -16.00
N SER A 9 -13.25 -15.18 -16.63
CA SER A 9 -13.65 -14.20 -17.67
C SER A 9 -14.38 -12.93 -17.22
N ASN A 10 -13.67 -11.96 -16.59
CA ASN A 10 -13.74 -10.52 -16.98
C ASN A 10 -13.21 -9.52 -15.94
N PHE A 11 -12.25 -9.86 -15.07
CA PHE A 11 -11.47 -8.82 -14.36
C PHE A 11 -10.55 -7.98 -15.28
N ARG A 12 -10.66 -8.15 -16.61
CA ARG A 12 -9.61 -7.81 -17.57
C ARG A 12 -9.47 -6.35 -17.96
N ASN A 13 -10.23 -5.39 -17.41
CA ASN A 13 -10.17 -4.00 -17.86
C ASN A 13 -10.66 -2.98 -16.82
N TYR A 14 -10.04 -2.85 -15.64
CA TYR A 14 -10.51 -1.82 -14.71
C TYR A 14 -9.35 -1.02 -14.10
N ARG A 15 -9.11 0.15 -14.71
CA ARG A 15 -8.20 1.20 -14.20
C ARG A 15 -8.96 2.11 -13.22
N SER A 16 -8.35 2.25 -12.05
CA SER A 16 -8.65 3.12 -10.91
C SER A 16 -9.41 4.42 -11.21
N ALA A 17 -10.45 4.67 -10.42
CA ALA A 17 -10.93 6.01 -10.08
C ALA A 17 -11.24 6.06 -8.58
N TYR A 18 -10.42 6.79 -7.83
CA TYR A 18 -10.79 7.26 -6.51
C TYR A 18 -12.00 8.19 -6.63
N LEU A 19 -13.04 7.99 -5.81
CA LEU A 19 -13.96 9.08 -5.51
C LEU A 19 -14.61 8.89 -4.13
N PHE A 20 -13.97 9.48 -3.11
CA PHE A 20 -14.71 10.17 -2.06
C PHE A 20 -15.41 11.37 -2.72
N ASP A 21 -16.70 11.24 -3.03
CA ASP A 21 -17.63 12.36 -3.18
C ASP A 21 -19.07 11.83 -3.01
N LEU A 22 -19.40 11.38 -1.81
CA LEU A 22 -20.80 11.21 -1.40
C LEU A 22 -21.01 11.78 0.00
N LEU A 23 -20.80 13.08 0.15
CA LEU A 23 -21.59 13.87 1.10
C LEU A 23 -22.02 15.19 0.45
N PRO A 24 -23.33 15.53 0.48
CA PRO A 24 -23.84 16.74 -0.12
C PRO A 24 -23.50 17.94 0.77
N THR A 25 -22.57 18.80 0.35
CA THR A 25 -22.47 20.14 0.93
C THR A 25 -23.51 21.04 0.25
N SER A 26 -24.60 21.25 0.97
CA SER A 26 -25.46 22.44 0.88
C SER A 26 -25.87 22.92 -0.53
N GLY A 27 -27.05 22.47 -0.96
CA GLY A 27 -28.05 23.36 -1.55
C GLY A 27 -27.74 23.93 -2.93
N GLN A 28 -28.04 23.17 -3.98
CA GLN A 28 -28.91 23.63 -5.07
C GLN A 28 -29.33 22.45 -5.96
N ALA A 29 -30.60 22.47 -6.35
CA ALA A 29 -31.30 21.40 -7.02
C ALA A 29 -30.74 21.12 -8.43
N ALA A 30 -30.28 19.89 -8.66
CA ALA A 30 -30.18 19.31 -9.99
C ALA A 30 -31.21 18.20 -10.11
N ARG A 31 -32.33 18.53 -10.77
CA ARG A 31 -33.35 17.59 -11.23
C ARG A 31 -32.72 16.60 -12.22
N GLY A 32 -33.04 15.32 -12.04
CA GLY A 32 -33.15 14.34 -13.11
C GLY A 32 -31.84 13.74 -13.62
N ARG A 33 -31.39 12.67 -12.97
CA ARG A 33 -30.85 11.49 -13.65
C ARG A 33 -30.89 10.28 -12.71
N ASP A 34 -31.87 9.45 -12.99
CA ASP A 34 -32.10 8.04 -12.71
C ASP A 34 -31.11 7.30 -11.79
N ASP A 35 -31.71 6.66 -10.78
CA ASP A 35 -31.22 5.55 -9.95
C ASP A 35 -29.99 4.82 -10.51
N VAL A 36 -28.81 5.11 -9.93
CA VAL A 36 -27.76 4.09 -9.87
C VAL A 36 -28.18 3.14 -8.75
N SER A 37 -28.95 2.10 -9.09
CA SER A 37 -29.22 1.02 -8.15
C SER A 37 -27.91 0.25 -7.94
N ALA A 38 -27.07 0.73 -7.02
CA ALA A 38 -25.98 -0.06 -6.48
C ALA A 38 -26.61 -1.24 -5.75
N SER A 39 -26.79 -2.36 -6.46
CA SER A 39 -27.20 -3.60 -5.84
C SER A 39 -26.14 -3.98 -4.82
N LYS A 40 -26.50 -3.91 -3.53
CA LYS A 40 -25.67 -4.35 -2.42
C LYS A 40 -25.49 -5.85 -2.51
N VAL A 41 -24.57 -6.30 -3.36
CA VAL A 41 -24.07 -7.66 -3.32
C VAL A 41 -23.22 -7.73 -2.07
N ARG A 42 -23.80 -8.25 -0.99
CA ARG A 42 -23.01 -8.74 0.15
C ARG A 42 -22.19 -9.90 -0.39
N VAL A 43 -20.95 -9.61 -0.77
CA VAL A 43 -19.94 -10.65 -0.91
C VAL A 43 -19.86 -11.36 0.44
N ASP A 44 -19.99 -12.69 0.40
CA ASP A 44 -19.82 -13.61 1.54
C ASP A 44 -18.60 -13.19 2.37
N PRO A 45 -18.60 -13.40 3.71
CA PRO A 45 -17.76 -12.69 4.66
C PRO A 45 -16.32 -12.70 4.21
N PHE A 46 -15.92 -11.62 3.55
CA PHE A 46 -14.57 -11.38 3.11
C PHE A 46 -13.70 -11.57 4.35
N GLN A 47 -12.67 -12.41 4.25
CA GLN A 47 -11.77 -12.64 5.37
C GLN A 47 -11.19 -11.29 5.74
N LYS A 48 -11.65 -10.74 6.87
CA LYS A 48 -11.34 -9.38 7.30
C LYS A 48 -9.82 -9.21 7.28
N ILE A 49 -9.33 -8.40 6.33
CA ILE A 49 -7.92 -8.07 6.28
C ILE A 49 -7.66 -7.16 7.46
N SER A 50 -6.89 -7.71 8.40
CA SER A 50 -6.67 -7.10 9.69
C SER A 50 -5.25 -7.40 10.13
N HIS A 51 -4.37 -6.43 9.91
CA HIS A 51 -2.97 -6.51 10.33
C HIS A 51 -2.51 -5.14 10.81
N LYS A 52 -1.62 -5.11 11.80
CA LYS A 52 -1.18 -3.84 12.42
C LYS A 52 -0.56 -2.88 11.40
N ASN A 53 0.16 -3.41 10.40
CA ASN A 53 0.81 -2.65 9.33
C ASN A 53 0.08 -2.66 7.99
N VAL A 54 -1.21 -2.98 7.98
CA VAL A 54 -2.06 -2.84 6.80
C VAL A 54 -3.25 -1.99 7.19
N VAL A 55 -3.70 -1.14 6.28
CA VAL A 55 -4.98 -0.46 6.45
C VAL A 55 -6.07 -1.51 6.34
N ASN A 56 -6.91 -1.62 7.37
CA ASN A 56 -7.93 -2.66 7.40
C ASN A 56 -8.98 -2.39 6.31
N LEU A 57 -9.12 -3.32 5.36
CA LEU A 57 -10.22 -3.34 4.42
C LEU A 57 -11.46 -3.92 5.14
N ARG A 58 -12.50 -3.09 5.27
CA ARG A 58 -13.73 -3.40 6.00
C ARG A 58 -14.75 -4.07 5.12
N GLU A 59 -15.02 -3.47 3.96
CA GLU A 59 -16.08 -3.92 3.06
C GLU A 59 -15.63 -3.74 1.60
N VAL A 60 -16.17 -4.61 0.74
CA VAL A 60 -16.00 -4.53 -0.71
C VAL A 60 -17.40 -4.54 -1.34
N PHE A 61 -17.66 -3.58 -2.21
CA PHE A 61 -18.88 -3.54 -3.02
C PHE A 61 -18.54 -3.76 -4.48
N LEU A 62 -19.32 -4.62 -5.13
CA LEU A 62 -19.20 -4.86 -6.55
C LEU A 62 -20.41 -4.23 -7.25
N ALA A 63 -20.13 -3.36 -8.21
CA ALA A 63 -21.06 -2.89 -9.23
C ALA A 63 -20.64 -3.47 -10.58
N GLU A 64 -21.50 -3.36 -11.60
CA GLU A 64 -21.32 -4.01 -12.91
C GLU A 64 -19.92 -3.84 -13.51
N ASP A 65 -19.33 -2.65 -13.35
CA ASP A 65 -18.02 -2.28 -13.92
C ASP A 65 -17.05 -1.68 -12.88
N ALA A 66 -17.32 -1.83 -11.59
CA ALA A 66 -16.49 -1.22 -10.55
C ALA A 66 -16.46 -2.02 -9.24
N ALA A 67 -15.28 -2.06 -8.62
CA ALA A 67 -15.12 -2.47 -7.24
C ALA A 67 -14.90 -1.25 -6.36
N PHE A 68 -15.63 -1.16 -5.25
CA PHE A 68 -15.46 -0.13 -4.23
C PHE A 68 -14.92 -0.76 -2.96
N PHE A 69 -13.83 -0.21 -2.45
CA PHE A 69 -13.15 -0.69 -1.26
C PHE A 69 -13.34 0.30 -0.11
N VAL A 70 -13.88 -0.18 1.00
CA VAL A 70 -14.09 0.63 2.21
C VAL A 70 -13.05 0.24 3.25
N TYR A 71 -12.27 1.22 3.68
CA TYR A 71 -11.17 1.04 4.62
C TYR A 71 -11.44 1.72 5.96
N ASP A 72 -10.66 1.35 6.98
CA ASP A 72 -10.48 2.22 8.15
C ASP A 72 -9.83 3.54 7.75
N GLU A 73 -10.11 4.58 8.53
CA GLU A 73 -9.42 5.87 8.42
C GLU A 73 -7.90 5.68 8.57
N TRP A 74 -7.15 6.45 7.79
CA TRP A 74 -5.70 6.54 7.83
C TRP A 74 -5.29 8.00 7.92
N ASP A 75 -4.10 8.23 8.46
CA ASP A 75 -3.63 9.59 8.74
C ASP A 75 -2.77 10.10 7.58
N VAL A 76 -1.48 10.35 7.80
CA VAL A 76 -0.63 11.10 6.88
C VAL A 76 0.16 10.16 5.96
N PRO A 77 0.16 10.37 4.64
CA PRO A 77 1.02 9.60 3.74
C PRO A 77 2.49 9.93 3.99
N LEU A 78 3.36 8.93 3.83
CA LEU A 78 4.80 9.06 4.06
C LEU A 78 5.44 10.08 3.10
N GLU A 79 4.90 10.21 1.89
CA GLU A 79 5.26 11.27 0.93
C GLU A 79 5.15 12.67 1.53
N ASP A 80 4.07 12.97 2.26
CA ASP A 80 3.87 14.29 2.87
C ASP A 80 4.86 14.56 4.01
N ILE A 81 5.21 13.52 4.77
CA ILE A 81 6.25 13.60 5.81
C ILE A 81 7.62 13.83 5.16
N TRP A 82 7.94 13.07 4.12
CA TRP A 82 9.19 13.19 3.37
C TRP A 82 9.34 14.57 2.70
N ARG A 83 8.28 15.12 2.10
CA ARG A 83 8.30 16.45 1.48
C ARG A 83 8.57 17.58 2.50
N ARG A 84 8.20 17.36 3.76
CA ARG A 84 8.47 18.27 4.88
C ARG A 84 9.85 18.04 5.52
N SER A 85 10.67 17.15 4.97
CA SER A 85 11.99 16.77 5.52
C SER A 85 13.00 17.91 5.64
N VAL A 86 12.80 19.01 4.90
CA VAL A 86 13.59 20.25 5.07
C VAL A 86 13.44 20.81 6.50
N THR A 87 12.28 20.60 7.13
CA THR A 87 12.00 21.02 8.51
C THR A 87 12.15 19.86 9.51
N PHE A 88 11.83 18.63 9.10
CA PHE A 88 11.85 17.45 9.96
C PHE A 88 12.53 16.27 9.26
N ARG A 89 13.86 16.14 9.38
CA ARG A 89 14.55 14.97 8.85
C ARG A 89 14.24 13.74 9.69
N LEU A 90 13.79 12.67 9.03
CA LEU A 90 13.69 11.35 9.64
C LEU A 90 15.11 10.87 9.97
N GLY A 91 15.38 10.59 11.25
CA GLY A 91 16.61 9.95 11.66
C GLY A 91 16.64 8.46 11.30
N GLU A 92 17.83 7.85 11.35
CA GLU A 92 18.03 6.42 11.02
C GLU A 92 17.08 5.49 11.77
N VAL A 93 16.83 5.76 13.05
CA VAL A 93 15.90 4.97 13.88
C VAL A 93 14.46 5.07 13.34
N GLY A 94 14.03 6.26 12.94
CA GLY A 94 12.69 6.46 12.36
C GLY A 94 12.55 5.73 11.02
N ILE A 95 13.57 5.81 10.17
CA ILE A 95 13.61 5.08 8.90
C ILE A 95 13.59 3.57 9.15
N ALA A 96 14.36 3.06 10.12
CA ALA A 96 14.35 1.64 10.49
C ALA A 96 12.97 1.18 10.99
N CYS A 97 12.27 2.00 11.78
CA CYS A 97 10.89 1.74 12.20
C CYS A 97 9.93 1.66 11.00
N ILE A 98 10.09 2.57 10.03
CA ILE A 98 9.33 2.56 8.77
C ILE A 98 9.61 1.28 7.98
N CYS A 99 10.88 0.93 7.77
CA CYS A 99 11.28 -0.31 7.10
C CYS A 99 10.66 -1.53 7.75
N LYS A 100 10.75 -1.63 9.08
CA LYS A 100 10.20 -2.74 9.84
C LYS A 100 8.68 -2.84 9.64
N GLY A 101 7.96 -1.72 9.74
CA GLY A 101 6.52 -1.71 9.55
C GLY A 101 6.11 -2.12 8.13
N ILE A 102 6.81 -1.63 7.10
CA ILE A 102 6.58 -2.04 5.70
C ILE A 102 6.83 -3.54 5.55
N LEU A 103 7.95 -4.06 6.06
CA LEU A 103 8.29 -5.48 5.98
C LEU A 103 7.29 -6.37 6.71
N GLU A 104 6.82 -5.98 7.90
CA GLU A 104 5.77 -6.70 8.62
C GLU A 104 4.45 -6.70 7.83
N GLY A 105 4.12 -5.58 7.16
CA GLY A 105 2.97 -5.49 6.26
C GLY A 105 3.11 -6.38 5.02
N LEU A 106 4.24 -6.33 4.33
CA LEU A 106 4.53 -7.15 3.16
C LEU A 106 4.55 -8.63 3.50
N LYS A 107 5.14 -9.02 4.64
CA LYS A 107 5.09 -10.42 5.11
C LYS A 107 3.65 -10.92 5.22
N TYR A 108 2.77 -10.13 5.81
CA TYR A 108 1.35 -10.49 5.89
C TYR A 108 0.70 -10.60 4.50
N VAL A 109 0.92 -9.63 3.62
CA VAL A 109 0.36 -9.64 2.25
C VAL A 109 0.90 -10.84 1.44
N HIS A 110 2.20 -11.10 1.51
CA HIS A 110 2.88 -12.14 0.75
C HIS A 110 2.59 -13.54 1.26
N ASP A 111 2.61 -13.75 2.58
CA ASP A 111 2.56 -15.09 3.17
C ASP A 111 1.16 -15.49 3.61
N VAL A 112 0.35 -14.54 4.09
CA VAL A 112 -0.98 -14.81 4.63
C VAL A 112 -2.07 -14.61 3.58
N LEU A 113 -1.97 -13.54 2.78
CA LEU A 113 -2.95 -13.28 1.71
C LEU A 113 -2.57 -13.93 0.37
N ASP A 114 -1.31 -14.37 0.22
CA ASP A 114 -0.73 -14.84 -1.04
C ASP A 114 -0.89 -13.85 -2.20
N LEU A 115 -0.77 -12.56 -1.88
CA LEU A 115 -0.80 -11.45 -2.84
C LEU A 115 0.57 -10.80 -2.93
N TYR A 116 0.72 -9.90 -3.89
CA TYR A 116 1.76 -8.87 -3.88
C TYR A 116 1.07 -7.51 -3.89
N HIS A 117 1.67 -6.50 -3.26
CA HIS A 117 1.09 -5.17 -3.15
C HIS A 117 0.96 -4.50 -4.53
N GLY A 118 2.02 -4.52 -5.34
CA GLY A 118 2.02 -4.12 -6.75
C GLY A 118 2.08 -2.61 -7.01
N ALA A 119 1.78 -1.79 -6.00
CA ALA A 119 1.91 -0.34 -6.04
C ALA A 119 2.60 0.26 -4.79
N LEU A 120 3.61 -0.42 -4.24
CA LEU A 120 4.27 0.04 -3.02
C LEU A 120 5.12 1.30 -3.29
N ASN A 121 4.75 2.44 -2.71
CA ASN A 121 5.44 3.73 -2.85
C ASN A 121 5.14 4.64 -1.64
N LEU A 122 5.73 5.84 -1.59
CA LEU A 122 5.57 6.78 -0.46
C LEU A 122 4.12 7.29 -0.28
N ASP A 123 3.32 7.33 -1.35
CA ASP A 123 1.91 7.76 -1.29
C ASP A 123 0.99 6.69 -0.68
N ASN A 124 1.35 5.41 -0.85
CA ASN A 124 0.56 4.26 -0.39
C ASN A 124 1.00 3.72 0.97
N ILE A 125 1.94 4.41 1.64
CA ILE A 125 2.39 4.10 3.00
C ILE A 125 1.95 5.24 3.91
N PHE A 126 1.23 4.92 4.97
CA PHE A 126 0.69 5.89 5.90
C PHE A 126 1.34 5.75 7.27
N ILE A 127 1.56 6.88 7.93
CA ILE A 127 1.99 6.96 9.32
C ILE A 127 0.81 7.44 10.15
N THR A 128 0.41 6.64 11.13
CA THR A 128 -0.69 7.00 12.04
C THR A 128 -0.27 8.03 13.07
N ASP A 129 -1.22 8.66 13.75
CA ASP A 129 -0.98 9.56 14.88
C ASP A 129 -0.23 8.87 16.04
N ASN A 130 -0.32 7.54 16.15
CA ASN A 130 0.44 6.74 17.13
C ASN A 130 1.85 6.36 16.63
N GLY A 131 2.23 6.76 15.41
CA GLY A 131 3.49 6.45 14.78
C GLY A 131 3.55 5.07 14.12
N ASP A 132 2.41 4.38 13.96
CA ASP A 132 2.37 3.08 13.29
C ASP A 132 2.45 3.27 11.77
N VAL A 133 3.14 2.35 11.09
CA VAL A 133 3.28 2.33 9.64
C VAL A 133 2.24 1.39 9.04
N LYS A 134 1.46 1.84 8.06
CA LYS A 134 0.42 1.05 7.40
C LYS A 134 0.52 1.08 5.88
N LEU A 135 0.43 -0.10 5.26
CA LEU A 135 0.26 -0.25 3.81
C LEU A 135 -1.21 -0.08 3.45
N ALA A 136 -1.52 0.84 2.56
CA ALA A 136 -2.87 1.08 2.07
C ALA A 136 -3.16 0.30 0.78
N HIS A 137 -4.37 0.44 0.25
CA HIS A 137 -4.72 -0.01 -1.11
C HIS A 137 -4.58 -1.51 -1.40
N ILE A 138 -4.62 -2.38 -0.37
CA ILE A 138 -4.59 -3.84 -0.58
C ILE A 138 -5.77 -4.36 -1.41
N GLY A 139 -6.90 -3.64 -1.42
CA GLY A 139 -8.01 -3.93 -2.34
C GLY A 139 -7.58 -3.90 -3.80
N ASP A 140 -6.71 -2.96 -4.18
CA ASP A 140 -6.18 -2.88 -5.55
C ASP A 140 -5.32 -4.11 -5.87
N SER A 141 -4.51 -4.57 -4.90
CA SER A 141 -3.70 -5.79 -5.01
C SER A 141 -4.53 -7.04 -5.34
N MET A 142 -5.77 -7.12 -4.86
CA MET A 142 -6.67 -8.24 -5.16
C MET A 142 -7.18 -8.24 -6.59
N THR A 143 -7.10 -7.10 -7.27
CA THR A 143 -7.53 -6.95 -8.66
C THR A 143 -6.42 -7.19 -9.66
N LEU A 144 -5.17 -7.36 -9.18
CA LEU A 144 -4.02 -7.59 -10.03
C LEU A 144 -4.01 -9.01 -10.61
N GLU A 145 -3.53 -9.13 -11.84
CA GLU A 145 -3.27 -10.44 -12.44
C GLU A 145 -2.09 -11.12 -11.72
N PRO A 146 -2.03 -12.45 -11.65
CA PRO A 146 -0.88 -13.14 -11.05
C PRO A 146 0.44 -12.75 -11.72
N ASN A 147 1.36 -12.15 -10.95
CA ASN A 147 2.72 -11.85 -11.37
C ASN A 147 3.71 -12.66 -10.52
N PRO A 148 4.45 -13.64 -11.09
CA PRO A 148 5.47 -14.39 -10.35
C PRO A 148 6.57 -13.51 -9.74
N GLN A 149 6.80 -12.32 -10.29
CA GLN A 149 7.81 -11.36 -9.81
C GLN A 149 7.22 -10.32 -8.85
N GLY A 150 5.90 -10.25 -8.67
CA GLY A 150 5.25 -9.17 -7.93
C GLY A 150 5.73 -9.04 -6.49
N LYS A 151 5.95 -10.16 -5.79
CA LYS A 151 6.50 -10.14 -4.42
C LYS A 151 7.93 -9.61 -4.38
N THR A 152 8.76 -9.97 -5.36
CA THR A 152 10.13 -9.44 -5.51
C THR A 152 10.11 -7.95 -5.86
N GLU A 153 9.21 -7.51 -6.73
CA GLU A 153 9.03 -6.11 -7.10
C GLU A 153 8.65 -5.24 -5.89
N ASP A 154 7.80 -5.73 -4.98
CA ASP A 154 7.51 -5.03 -3.71
C ASP A 154 8.75 -4.86 -2.82
N ILE A 155 9.60 -5.88 -2.74
CA ILE A 155 10.84 -5.82 -1.95
C ILE A 155 11.83 -4.83 -2.57
N GLN A 156 11.93 -4.78 -3.90
CA GLN A 156 12.72 -3.78 -4.61
C GLN A 156 12.16 -2.37 -4.38
N ALA A 157 10.85 -2.20 -4.40
CA ALA A 157 10.18 -0.93 -4.12
C ALA A 157 10.49 -0.43 -2.71
N LEU A 158 10.54 -1.31 -1.70
CA LEU A 158 11.05 -0.96 -0.36
C LEU A 158 12.49 -0.44 -0.43
N GLY A 159 13.39 -1.12 -1.16
CA GLY A 159 14.76 -0.66 -1.35
C GLY A 159 14.84 0.77 -1.92
N HIS A 160 14.00 1.08 -2.91
CA HIS A 160 13.87 2.42 -3.48
C HIS A 160 13.33 3.45 -2.48
N ILE A 161 12.30 3.11 -1.71
CA ILE A 161 11.75 3.95 -0.65
C ILE A 161 12.85 4.31 0.36
N VAL A 162 13.59 3.31 0.85
CA VAL A 162 14.66 3.53 1.84
C VAL A 162 15.77 4.42 1.27
N HIS A 163 16.13 4.22 0.01
CA HIS A 163 17.08 5.08 -0.69
C HIS A 163 16.63 6.54 -0.72
N ILE A 164 15.35 6.80 -1.04
CA ILE A 164 14.76 8.15 -1.05
C ILE A 164 14.77 8.78 0.35
N LEU A 165 14.37 8.02 1.37
CA LEU A 165 14.30 8.50 2.75
C LEU A 165 15.68 8.83 3.34
N LEU A 166 16.72 8.08 2.96
CA LEU A 166 18.09 8.32 3.40
C LEU A 166 18.78 9.49 2.68
N GLY A 167 18.21 9.96 1.56
CA GLY A 167 18.63 11.18 0.86
C GLY A 167 20.14 11.30 0.59
N PRO A 168 20.79 10.35 -0.12
CA PRO A 168 22.24 10.36 -0.29
C PRO A 168 22.79 11.49 -1.18
N GLU A 169 21.95 12.31 -1.81
CA GLU A 169 22.39 13.39 -2.70
C GLU A 169 21.99 14.78 -2.16
N HIS A 170 22.85 15.31 -1.30
CA HIS A 170 23.19 16.73 -1.41
C HIS A 170 24.60 16.79 -2.02
N GLU A 171 24.71 17.40 -3.18
CA GLU A 171 25.95 17.63 -3.93
C GLU A 171 27.09 18.11 -2.99
N GLY A 172 28.06 17.22 -2.72
CA GLY A 172 29.09 17.54 -1.74
C GLY A 172 29.90 16.37 -1.20
N GLY A 173 30.26 15.39 -2.04
CA GLY A 173 31.55 14.71 -1.94
C GLY A 173 31.90 13.86 -0.70
N MET A 174 30.99 13.53 0.23
CA MET A 174 31.28 12.51 1.26
C MET A 174 30.16 11.50 1.41
N ARG A 175 30.44 10.28 0.94
CA ARG A 175 29.67 9.05 1.15
C ARG A 175 29.78 8.67 2.64
N GLY A 176 28.95 9.27 3.49
CA GLY A 176 28.84 8.88 4.90
C GLY A 176 28.23 7.48 5.06
N VAL A 177 28.15 6.96 6.30
CA VAL A 177 27.56 5.64 6.62
C VAL A 177 26.15 5.48 6.02
N LEU A 178 25.33 6.54 6.10
CA LEU A 178 24.00 6.63 5.48
C LEU A 178 24.01 6.37 3.97
N GLY A 179 25.01 6.85 3.25
CA GLY A 179 25.15 6.64 1.81
C GLY A 179 25.52 5.20 1.45
N TYR A 180 26.23 4.49 2.34
CA TYR A 180 26.47 3.05 2.18
C TYR A 180 25.20 2.24 2.47
N LEU A 181 24.48 2.58 3.55
CA LEU A 181 23.19 1.94 3.86
C LEU A 181 22.20 2.11 2.70
N ALA A 182 22.02 3.34 2.21
CA ALA A 182 21.14 3.62 1.06
C ALA A 182 21.54 2.86 -0.20
N TYR A 183 22.83 2.58 -0.39
CA TYR A 183 23.31 1.80 -1.52
C TYR A 183 23.06 0.30 -1.34
N ASP A 184 23.24 -0.24 -0.14
CA ASP A 184 23.00 -1.66 0.15
C ASP A 184 21.51 -2.03 -0.03
N PHE A 185 20.59 -1.13 0.32
CA PHE A 185 19.16 -1.30 0.04
C PHE A 185 18.81 -1.34 -1.46
N THR A 186 19.63 -0.74 -2.34
CA THR A 186 19.44 -0.88 -3.80
C THR A 186 19.97 -2.22 -4.35
N LYS A 187 20.67 -2.99 -3.52
CA LYS A 187 21.31 -4.26 -3.88
C LYS A 187 20.66 -5.48 -3.24
N ILE A 188 19.42 -5.35 -2.76
CA ILE A 188 18.69 -6.48 -2.19
C ILE A 188 18.64 -7.61 -3.23
N PRO A 189 19.10 -8.83 -2.89
CA PRO A 189 19.05 -9.96 -3.80
C PRO A 189 17.62 -10.23 -4.30
N PRO A 190 17.44 -10.66 -5.56
CA PRO A 190 16.11 -10.79 -6.16
C PRO A 190 15.22 -11.87 -5.52
N ASN A 191 15.80 -12.80 -4.76
CA ASN A 191 15.08 -13.87 -4.07
C ASN A 191 14.87 -13.59 -2.58
N THR A 192 15.23 -12.39 -2.11
CA THR A 192 15.06 -12.00 -0.72
C THR A 192 13.59 -11.72 -0.43
N THR A 193 13.06 -12.36 0.62
CA THR A 193 11.69 -12.19 1.08
C THR A 193 11.58 -11.12 2.18
N ALA A 194 10.35 -10.71 2.50
CA ALA A 194 10.11 -9.83 3.65
C ALA A 194 10.54 -10.47 4.98
N GLU A 195 10.39 -11.80 5.11
CA GLU A 195 10.83 -12.53 6.30
C GLU A 195 12.35 -12.54 6.45
N ASP A 196 13.10 -12.76 5.36
CA ASP A 196 14.58 -12.75 5.39
C ASP A 196 15.13 -11.42 5.92
N LEU A 197 14.52 -10.30 5.53
CA LEU A 197 14.93 -8.95 5.95
C LEU A 197 14.51 -8.60 7.39
N LEU A 198 13.55 -9.32 7.98
CA LEU A 198 13.12 -9.14 9.37
C LEU A 198 13.96 -9.93 10.37
N GLN A 199 14.69 -10.96 9.94
CA GLN A 199 15.50 -11.82 10.79
C GLN A 199 16.94 -11.31 11.01
N VAL A 200 17.25 -10.10 10.52
CA VAL A 200 18.57 -9.46 10.60
C VAL A 200 18.74 -8.64 11.88
#